data_AF-A0AAD9BR49-F1
#
_entry.id   AF-A0AAD9BR49-F1
#
_cell.length_a   1.000
_cell.length_b   1.000
_cell.length_c   1.000
_cell.angle_alpha   90.00
_cell.angle_beta   90.00
_cell.angle_gamma   90.00
#
_symmetry.space_group_name_H-M   'P 1'
#
loop_
_entity.id
_entity.type
_entity.pdbx_description
1 polymer ?
#
loop_
_entity_poly.entity_id
_entity_poly.type
_entity_poly.pdbx_seq_one_letter_code
_entity_poly.pdbx_strand_id
1 'polypeptide(L)'
;KRAKGQFLFFKVCEHLNLMEKDYFGLAYIDSHEQKCWLDPTKEIKRQIRSNNWQFAFNVKFYPPDPSLLTEDITRYLLCLQLREDVASGRLPCSFVTHALLGSYTLQAEAGDYEPDQPRPLDNVGQLTFAPNQNKEMEEKILELHKSHRGMTPALADIQFLENAKKLSMYGVDLHHAKDSEGVDIMLGVCANGLLVYKDRLRINRFAWPKILKISYKRNNFYIKIRPGETEQFESTVGFKLQNHRSAKRLWKVCVENHSFFRLNAPEPPAKARFLTLGSKFRYSGRTQAQTRVASSLIDRPEPCFERTASKRSTRSLDGAPMISITEATSENGRSPFML
;
A
#
# COMPACT_ATOMS: atom_id res chain seq x y z
N LYS A 1 -16.60 1.27 21.35
CA LYS A 1 -15.45 0.53 21.97
C LYS A 1 -15.36 -1.00 21.67
N ARG A 2 -16.37 -1.65 21.05
CA ARG A 2 -16.30 -3.08 20.65
C ARG A 2 -16.28 -3.29 19.11
N ALA A 3 -16.09 -2.21 18.35
CA ALA A 3 -16.08 -2.27 16.89
C ALA A 3 -14.92 -3.15 16.38
N LYS A 4 -15.21 -3.96 15.36
CA LYS A 4 -14.20 -4.70 14.60
C LYS A 4 -13.49 -3.75 13.63
N GLY A 5 -12.25 -4.09 13.25
CA GLY A 5 -11.50 -3.32 12.27
C GLY A 5 -12.25 -3.12 10.95
N GLN A 6 -13.05 -4.11 10.53
CA GLN A 6 -13.88 -4.02 9.31
C GLN A 6 -14.86 -2.85 9.33
N PHE A 7 -15.42 -2.51 10.49
CA PHE A 7 -16.41 -1.43 10.60
C PHE A 7 -15.74 -0.06 10.35
N LEU A 8 -14.59 0.18 10.97
CA LEU A 8 -13.83 1.41 10.75
C LEU A 8 -13.37 1.51 9.29
N PHE A 9 -12.84 0.43 8.72
CA PHE A 9 -12.43 0.39 7.32
C PHE A 9 -13.59 0.74 6.37
N PHE A 10 -14.77 0.14 6.60
CA PHE A 10 -15.97 0.45 5.82
C PHE A 10 -16.36 1.92 5.91
N LYS A 11 -16.35 2.51 7.12
CA LYS A 11 -16.66 3.94 7.31
C LYS A 11 -15.68 4.86 6.60
N VAL A 12 -14.39 4.52 6.57
CA VAL A 12 -13.39 5.27 5.79
C VAL A 12 -13.67 5.16 4.29
N CYS A 13 -13.97 3.97 3.78
CA CYS A 13 -14.30 3.80 2.36
C CYS A 13 -15.60 4.50 1.96
N GLU A 14 -16.63 4.51 2.82
CA GLU A 14 -17.86 5.29 2.60
C GLU A 14 -17.55 6.79 2.53
N HIS A 15 -16.76 7.31 3.47
CA HIS A 15 -16.39 8.73 3.51
C HIS A 15 -15.60 9.15 2.26
N LEU A 16 -14.67 8.30 1.79
CA LEU A 16 -13.92 8.52 0.56
C LEU A 16 -14.74 8.21 -0.70
N ASN A 17 -15.96 7.70 -0.58
CA ASN A 17 -16.77 7.23 -1.69
C ASN A 17 -16.02 6.21 -2.59
N LEU A 18 -15.29 5.26 -2.01
CA LEU A 18 -14.41 4.32 -2.72
C LEU A 18 -15.05 2.93 -2.91
N MET A 19 -15.24 2.48 -4.17
CA MET A 19 -15.81 1.16 -4.46
C MET A 19 -14.74 0.06 -4.57
N GLU A 20 -13.59 0.36 -5.15
CA GLU A 20 -12.45 -0.56 -5.33
C GLU A 20 -11.60 -0.74 -4.06
N LYS A 21 -12.28 -0.88 -2.92
CA LYS A 21 -11.66 -0.89 -1.58
C LYS A 21 -10.71 -2.05 -1.31
N ASP A 22 -10.79 -3.18 -2.03
CA ASP A 22 -10.04 -4.38 -1.70
C ASP A 22 -8.52 -4.23 -1.86
N TYR A 23 -8.05 -3.20 -2.57
CA TYR A 23 -6.63 -2.85 -2.67
C TYR A 23 -6.07 -2.18 -1.43
N PHE A 24 -6.91 -1.73 -0.50
CA PHE A 24 -6.52 -0.88 0.63
C PHE A 24 -6.67 -1.59 1.98
N GLY A 25 -6.06 -0.99 3.00
CA GLY A 25 -6.22 -1.40 4.39
C GLY A 25 -5.92 -0.27 5.35
N LEU A 26 -6.25 -0.49 6.62
CA LEU A 26 -5.82 0.40 7.70
C LEU A 26 -4.54 -0.16 8.33
N ALA A 27 -3.54 0.69 8.49
CA ALA A 27 -2.33 0.40 9.21
C ALA A 27 -2.24 1.27 10.48
N TYR A 28 -1.54 0.78 11.49
CA TYR A 28 -1.16 1.54 12.68
C TYR A 28 0.31 1.27 12.99
N ILE A 29 0.91 2.14 13.79
CA ILE A 29 2.25 1.94 14.32
C ILE A 29 2.12 1.26 15.69
N ASP A 30 2.78 0.12 15.88
CA ASP A 30 2.77 -0.58 17.16
C ASP A 30 3.76 0.03 18.17
N SER A 31 3.81 -0.53 19.39
CA SER A 31 4.72 -0.06 20.45
C SER A 31 6.21 -0.24 20.15
N HIS A 32 6.57 -0.87 19.03
CA HIS A 32 7.94 -1.06 18.56
C HIS A 32 8.21 -0.25 17.28
N GLU A 33 7.39 0.77 17.01
CA GLU A 33 7.47 1.62 15.83
C GLU A 33 7.31 0.86 14.51
N GLN A 34 6.66 -0.31 14.54
CA GLN A 34 6.44 -1.12 13.35
C GLN A 34 5.06 -0.87 12.75
N LYS A 35 5.02 -0.61 11.43
CA LYS A 35 3.78 -0.58 10.67
C LYS A 35 3.10 -1.95 10.72
N CYS A 36 1.88 -1.99 11.23
CA CYS A 36 1.05 -3.18 11.38
C CYS A 36 -0.31 -2.98 10.70
N TRP A 37 -0.76 -3.97 9.93
CA TRP A 37 -2.11 -3.96 9.36
C TRP A 37 -3.14 -4.27 10.43
N LEU A 38 -4.22 -3.49 10.47
CA LEU A 38 -5.39 -3.73 11.30
C LEU A 38 -6.11 -4.98 10.77
N ASP A 39 -6.30 -5.98 11.63
CA ASP A 39 -7.06 -7.18 11.32
C ASP A 39 -8.56 -6.82 11.29
N PRO A 40 -9.23 -6.92 10.14
CA PRO A 40 -10.63 -6.51 10.02
C PRO A 40 -11.56 -7.40 10.84
N THR A 41 -11.16 -8.64 11.15
CA THR A 41 -12.00 -9.64 11.83
C THR A 41 -12.02 -9.47 13.35
N LYS A 42 -11.07 -8.71 13.91
CA LYS A 42 -10.88 -8.55 15.35
C LYS A 42 -11.32 -7.17 15.83
N GLU A 43 -11.73 -7.10 17.10
CA GLU A 43 -11.99 -5.85 17.80
C GLU A 43 -10.75 -4.96 17.81
N ILE A 44 -10.90 -3.67 17.52
CA ILE A 44 -9.78 -2.71 17.45
C ILE A 44 -9.02 -2.65 18.78
N LYS A 45 -9.75 -2.53 19.90
CA LYS A 45 -9.18 -2.49 21.26
C LYS A 45 -8.34 -3.72 21.66
N ARG A 46 -8.50 -4.86 20.96
CA ARG A 46 -7.70 -6.07 21.22
C ARG A 46 -6.38 -6.08 20.45
N GLN A 47 -6.23 -5.19 19.49
CA GLN A 47 -5.07 -5.09 18.61
C GLN A 47 -4.15 -3.95 19.04
N ILE A 48 -4.72 -2.85 19.50
CA ILE A 48 -3.99 -1.64 19.90
C ILE A 48 -4.17 -1.42 21.39
N ARG A 49 -3.05 -1.36 22.12
CA ARG A 49 -3.03 -1.14 23.58
C ARG A 49 -3.03 0.34 23.97
N SER A 50 -2.66 1.24 23.05
CA SER A 50 -2.67 2.68 23.26
C SER A 50 -4.10 3.21 23.43
N ASN A 51 -4.26 4.30 24.19
CA ASN A 51 -5.52 5.05 24.28
C ASN A 51 -5.70 6.07 23.15
N ASN A 52 -4.61 6.46 22.48
CA ASN A 52 -4.65 7.31 21.28
C ASN A 52 -4.47 6.42 20.05
N TRP A 53 -5.58 6.18 19.32
CA TRP A 53 -5.57 5.34 18.12
C TRP A 53 -5.36 6.20 16.88
N GLN A 54 -4.22 6.00 16.23
CA GLN A 54 -3.93 6.60 14.93
C GLN A 54 -3.87 5.50 13.87
N PHE A 55 -4.57 5.74 12.76
CA PHE A 55 -4.60 4.84 11.62
C PHE A 55 -4.20 5.59 10.37
N ALA A 56 -3.46 4.89 9.50
CA ALA A 56 -3.20 5.32 8.14
C ALA A 56 -4.02 4.44 7.18
N PHE A 57 -4.75 5.07 6.27
CA PHE A 57 -5.36 4.38 5.13
C PHE A 57 -4.28 4.23 4.05
N ASN A 58 -3.91 2.99 3.73
CA ASN A 58 -2.80 2.70 2.82
C ASN A 58 -3.21 1.68 1.76
N VAL A 59 -2.50 1.71 0.63
CA VAL A 59 -2.53 0.61 -0.34
C VAL A 59 -1.90 -0.61 0.32
N LYS A 60 -2.65 -1.71 0.37
CA LYS A 60 -2.22 -3.00 0.89
C LYS A 60 -1.80 -3.94 -0.23
N PHE A 61 -2.52 -3.91 -1.35
CA PHE A 61 -2.25 -4.74 -2.52
C PHE A 61 -2.01 -3.84 -3.72
N TYR A 62 -0.76 -3.75 -4.16
CA TYR A 62 -0.38 -2.92 -5.29
C TYR A 62 -0.69 -3.67 -6.60
N PRO A 63 -1.59 -3.16 -7.46
CA PRO A 63 -1.94 -3.83 -8.71
C PRO A 63 -0.70 -3.88 -9.64
N PRO A 64 -0.38 -5.05 -10.24
CA PRO A 64 0.70 -5.14 -11.23
C PRO A 64 0.53 -4.21 -12.43
N ASP A 65 -0.73 -3.96 -12.80
CA ASP A 65 -1.11 -3.08 -13.89
C ASP A 65 -2.19 -2.11 -13.39
N PRO A 66 -1.80 -0.88 -12.98
CA PRO A 66 -2.72 0.14 -12.50
C PRO A 66 -3.74 0.62 -13.53
N SER A 67 -3.48 0.41 -14.84
CA SER A 67 -4.42 0.76 -15.91
C SER A 67 -5.74 -0.03 -15.83
N LEU A 68 -5.74 -1.15 -15.11
CA LEU A 68 -6.92 -2.00 -14.89
C LEU A 68 -7.77 -1.56 -13.70
N LEU A 69 -7.39 -0.49 -13.00
CA LEU A 69 -8.25 0.15 -11.98
C LEU A 69 -9.35 0.93 -12.69
N THR A 70 -10.60 0.72 -12.28
CA THR A 70 -11.76 1.32 -12.95
C THR A 70 -11.91 2.80 -12.61
N GLU A 71 -11.83 3.17 -11.32
CA GLU A 71 -12.15 4.53 -10.88
C GLU A 71 -10.92 5.44 -10.76
N ASP A 72 -11.09 6.72 -11.11
CA ASP A 72 -10.03 7.74 -10.99
C ASP A 72 -9.57 7.93 -9.54
N ILE A 73 -10.50 7.91 -8.59
CA ILE A 73 -10.17 8.01 -7.16
C ILE A 73 -9.23 6.89 -6.71
N THR A 74 -9.39 5.67 -7.23
CA THR A 74 -8.53 4.53 -6.89
C THR A 74 -7.11 4.75 -7.42
N ARG A 75 -6.99 5.24 -8.66
CA ARG A 75 -5.69 5.59 -9.27
C ARG A 75 -5.02 6.73 -8.51
N TYR A 76 -5.78 7.77 -8.17
CA TYR A 76 -5.28 8.90 -7.38
C TYR A 76 -4.77 8.48 -6.00
N LEU A 77 -5.52 7.66 -5.25
CA LEU A 77 -5.08 7.16 -3.95
C LEU A 77 -3.81 6.28 -4.05
N LEU A 78 -3.66 5.52 -5.15
CA LEU A 78 -2.42 4.79 -5.44
C LEU A 78 -1.26 5.75 -5.74
N CYS A 79 -1.50 6.82 -6.51
CA CYS A 79 -0.51 7.88 -6.73
C CYS A 79 -0.05 8.50 -5.42
N LEU A 80 -0.96 8.87 -4.52
CA LEU A 80 -0.59 9.44 -3.22
C LEU A 80 0.31 8.51 -2.41
N GLN A 81 -0.01 7.21 -2.38
CA GLN A 81 0.82 6.22 -1.70
C GLN A 81 2.22 6.13 -2.31
N LEU A 82 2.32 6.13 -3.64
CA LEU A 82 3.59 6.00 -4.35
C LEU A 82 4.42 7.28 -4.31
N ARG A 83 3.81 8.47 -4.33
CA ARG A 83 4.49 9.76 -4.14
C ARG A 83 5.19 9.77 -2.78
N GLU A 84 4.50 9.36 -1.72
CA GLU A 84 5.10 9.19 -0.39
C GLU A 84 6.21 8.13 -0.41
N ASP A 85 6.02 7.00 -1.12
CA ASP A 85 7.03 5.96 -1.24
C ASP A 85 8.31 6.47 -1.92
N VAL A 86 8.18 7.29 -2.98
CA VAL A 86 9.30 7.91 -3.70
C VAL A 86 9.98 8.97 -2.83
N ALA A 87 9.20 9.90 -2.27
CA ALA A 87 9.71 11.01 -1.46
C ALA A 87 10.46 10.52 -0.19
N SER A 88 9.96 9.47 0.45
CA SER A 88 10.61 8.86 1.62
C SER A 88 11.78 7.94 1.28
N GLY A 89 12.02 7.64 0.00
CA GLY A 89 13.05 6.69 -0.45
C GLY A 89 12.68 5.22 -0.26
N ARG A 90 11.44 4.88 0.14
CA ARG A 90 10.94 3.50 0.15
C ARG A 90 10.88 2.89 -1.25
N LEU A 91 10.65 3.72 -2.26
CA LEU A 91 10.66 3.37 -3.68
C LEU A 91 11.85 4.07 -4.35
N PRO A 92 13.04 3.44 -4.38
CA PRO A 92 14.25 4.06 -4.89
C PRO A 92 14.14 4.35 -6.38
N CYS A 93 14.53 5.57 -6.77
CA CYS A 93 14.52 6.04 -8.14
C CYS A 93 15.89 6.59 -8.54
N SER A 94 16.21 6.55 -9.83
CA SER A 94 17.32 7.32 -10.39
C SER A 94 17.02 8.82 -10.32
N PHE A 95 18.03 9.69 -10.50
CA PHE A 95 17.81 11.14 -10.62
C PHE A 95 16.78 11.47 -11.70
N VAL A 96 16.95 10.89 -12.90
CA VAL A 96 16.06 11.10 -14.05
C VAL A 96 14.63 10.67 -13.72
N THR A 97 14.47 9.53 -13.04
CA THR A 97 13.15 9.02 -12.67
C THR A 97 12.49 9.88 -11.58
N HIS A 98 13.25 10.37 -10.59
CA HIS A 98 12.70 11.33 -9.61
C HIS A 98 12.22 12.60 -10.32
N ALA A 99 13.01 13.16 -11.24
CA ALA A 99 12.61 14.36 -11.97
C ALA A 99 11.35 14.13 -12.82
N LEU A 100 11.27 12.99 -13.51
CA LEU A 100 10.10 12.62 -14.31
C LEU A 100 8.85 12.46 -13.44
N LEU A 101 8.91 11.66 -12.37
CA LEU A 101 7.77 11.43 -11.48
C LEU A 101 7.36 12.71 -10.72
N GLY A 102 8.35 13.53 -10.35
CA GLY A 102 8.12 14.85 -9.77
C GLY A 102 7.38 15.79 -10.72
N SER A 103 7.72 15.78 -12.02
CA SER A 103 7.05 16.61 -13.02
C SER A 103 5.57 16.25 -13.22
N TYR A 104 5.21 14.96 -13.20
CA TYR A 104 3.81 14.53 -13.23
C TYR A 104 3.07 14.88 -11.94
N THR A 105 3.74 14.76 -10.80
CA THR A 105 3.17 15.15 -9.50
C THR A 105 2.87 16.65 -9.47
N LEU A 106 3.81 17.46 -9.95
CA LEU A 106 3.65 18.91 -10.05
C LEU A 106 2.52 19.29 -11.01
N GLN A 107 2.45 18.67 -12.20
CA GLN A 107 1.35 18.89 -13.15
C GLN A 107 -0.01 18.53 -12.52
N ALA A 108 -0.10 17.42 -11.80
CA ALA A 108 -1.34 16.97 -11.17
C ALA A 108 -1.83 17.89 -10.03
N GLU A 109 -0.91 18.60 -9.37
CA GLU A 109 -1.23 19.46 -8.21
C GLU A 109 -1.33 20.95 -8.55
N ALA A 110 -0.45 21.44 -9.44
CA ALA A 110 -0.35 22.85 -9.79
C ALA A 110 -1.01 23.19 -11.14
N GLY A 111 -1.31 22.20 -11.98
CA GLY A 111 -1.79 22.41 -13.35
C GLY A 111 -0.67 22.82 -14.30
N ASP A 112 -1.03 23.52 -15.38
CA ASP A 112 -0.09 23.97 -16.41
C ASP A 112 0.91 25.00 -15.87
N TYR A 113 2.13 24.96 -16.41
CA TYR A 113 3.13 25.99 -16.14
C TYR A 113 2.74 27.32 -16.79
N GLU A 114 2.73 28.39 -16.00
CA GLU A 114 2.51 29.77 -16.47
C GLU A 114 3.84 30.53 -16.55
N PRO A 115 4.24 31.05 -17.73
CA PRO A 115 5.52 31.75 -17.91
C PRO A 115 5.71 32.97 -17.01
N ASP A 116 4.62 33.65 -16.67
CA ASP A 116 4.63 34.87 -15.86
C ASP A 116 4.59 34.60 -14.35
N GLN A 117 4.58 33.31 -13.95
CA GLN A 117 4.54 32.96 -12.54
C GLN A 117 5.83 33.41 -11.83
N PRO A 118 5.75 34.25 -10.78
CA PRO A 118 6.93 34.69 -10.07
C PRO A 118 7.55 33.50 -9.32
N ARG A 119 8.86 33.32 -9.52
CA ARG A 119 9.70 32.31 -8.82
C ARG A 119 9.13 30.88 -8.89
N PRO A 120 9.06 30.27 -10.09
CA PRO A 120 8.48 28.94 -10.24
C PRO A 120 9.22 27.86 -9.44
N LEU A 121 10.52 28.03 -9.19
CA LEU A 121 11.30 27.13 -8.35
C LEU A 121 10.88 27.16 -6.86
N ASP A 122 10.35 28.28 -6.35
CA ASP A 122 9.88 28.35 -4.96
C ASP A 122 8.68 27.42 -4.74
N ASN A 123 7.84 27.23 -5.77
CA ASN A 123 6.71 26.29 -5.72
C ASN A 123 7.19 24.84 -5.73
N VAL A 124 8.21 24.52 -6.53
CA VAL A 124 8.81 23.19 -6.59
C VAL A 124 9.50 22.85 -5.27
N GLY A 125 10.28 23.78 -4.69
CA GLY A 125 10.99 23.59 -3.43
C GLY A 125 10.10 23.45 -2.20
N GLN A 126 8.83 23.87 -2.27
CA GLN A 126 7.85 23.63 -1.19
C GLN A 126 7.36 22.19 -1.14
N LEU A 127 7.48 21.44 -2.24
CA LEU A 127 7.07 20.05 -2.34
C LEU A 127 8.28 19.13 -2.17
N THR A 128 8.05 17.93 -1.64
CA THR A 128 9.10 16.91 -1.46
C THR A 128 8.89 15.78 -2.45
N PHE A 129 9.72 15.72 -3.49
CA PHE A 129 9.65 14.72 -4.55
C PHE A 129 10.67 13.58 -4.37
N ALA A 130 11.73 13.81 -3.61
CA ALA A 130 12.82 12.85 -3.40
C ALA A 130 13.47 13.05 -2.03
N PRO A 131 14.10 12.00 -1.45
CA PRO A 131 14.76 12.10 -0.15
C PRO A 131 15.99 13.03 -0.16
N ASN A 132 16.66 13.14 -1.31
CA ASN A 132 17.85 13.99 -1.51
C ASN A 132 17.56 15.06 -2.57
N GLN A 133 16.40 15.72 -2.48
CA GLN A 133 16.03 16.79 -3.41
C GLN A 133 17.05 17.95 -3.32
N ASN A 134 17.51 18.41 -4.48
CA ASN A 134 18.45 19.50 -4.63
C ASN A 134 17.99 20.44 -5.76
N LYS A 135 18.65 21.60 -5.88
CA LYS A 135 18.28 22.62 -6.87
C LYS A 135 18.32 22.11 -8.31
N GLU A 136 19.31 21.28 -8.65
CA GLU A 136 19.43 20.66 -9.99
C GLU A 136 18.22 19.77 -10.31
N MET A 137 17.74 19.00 -9.34
CA MET A 137 16.53 18.19 -9.49
C MET A 137 15.29 19.07 -9.65
N GLU A 138 15.17 20.14 -8.88
CA GLU A 138 14.04 21.09 -8.97
C GLU A 138 13.99 21.77 -10.34
N GLU A 139 15.15 22.20 -10.86
CA GLU A 139 15.29 22.74 -12.22
C GLU A 139 14.87 21.71 -13.27
N LYS A 140 15.28 20.44 -13.11
CA LYS A 140 14.90 19.38 -14.05
C LYS A 140 13.42 19.02 -13.98
N ILE A 141 12.82 19.00 -12.79
CA ILE A 141 11.38 18.82 -12.60
C ILE A 141 10.63 19.93 -13.32
N LEU A 142 11.04 21.18 -13.12
CA LEU A 142 10.41 22.34 -13.73
C LEU A 142 10.55 22.32 -15.27
N GLU A 143 11.71 21.94 -15.80
CA GLU A 143 11.93 21.76 -17.23
C GLU A 143 10.95 20.75 -17.84
N LEU A 144 10.80 19.58 -17.20
CA LEU A 144 9.86 18.56 -17.66
C LEU A 144 8.40 18.98 -17.50
N HIS A 145 8.06 19.68 -16.41
CA HIS A 145 6.71 20.18 -16.15
C HIS A 145 6.20 21.10 -17.27
N LYS A 146 7.08 21.97 -17.81
CA LYS A 146 6.76 22.84 -18.96
C LYS A 146 6.30 22.08 -20.20
N SER A 147 6.75 20.82 -20.37
CA SER A 147 6.37 19.98 -21.52
C SER A 147 5.00 19.30 -21.37
N HIS A 148 4.38 19.36 -20.19
CA HIS A 148 3.11 18.68 -19.88
C HIS A 148 1.89 19.58 -20.06
N ARG A 149 2.03 20.73 -20.72
CA ARG A 149 0.92 21.69 -20.92
C ARG A 149 -0.31 21.03 -21.54
N GLY A 150 -1.48 21.28 -20.96
CA GLY A 150 -2.76 20.68 -21.36
C GLY A 150 -3.01 19.29 -20.79
N MET A 151 -2.07 18.73 -20.01
CA MET A 151 -2.27 17.45 -19.33
C MET A 151 -3.16 17.62 -18.10
N THR A 152 -4.29 16.92 -18.07
CA THR A 152 -5.18 16.93 -16.91
C THR A 152 -4.55 16.19 -15.71
N PRO A 153 -4.96 16.49 -14.46
CA PRO A 153 -4.47 15.75 -13.30
C PRO A 153 -4.66 14.24 -13.37
N ALA A 154 -5.79 13.77 -13.92
CA ALA A 154 -6.05 12.36 -14.13
C ALA A 154 -5.06 11.73 -15.13
N LEU A 155 -4.74 12.43 -16.22
CA LEU A 155 -3.76 11.95 -17.19
C LEU A 155 -2.34 11.96 -16.61
N ALA A 156 -1.98 12.97 -15.82
CA ALA A 156 -0.70 13.04 -15.11
C ALA A 156 -0.55 11.89 -14.11
N ASP A 157 -1.60 11.53 -13.38
CA ASP A 157 -1.61 10.35 -12.51
C ASP A 157 -1.40 9.05 -13.28
N ILE A 158 -2.07 8.88 -14.43
CA ILE A 158 -1.86 7.71 -15.29
C ILE A 158 -0.39 7.62 -15.73
N GLN A 159 0.19 8.72 -16.22
CA GLN A 159 1.59 8.72 -16.64
C GLN A 159 2.56 8.47 -15.48
N PHE A 160 2.26 9.01 -14.30
CA PHE A 160 3.00 8.71 -13.07
C PHE A 160 2.99 7.20 -12.79
N LEU A 161 1.81 6.57 -12.77
CA LEU A 161 1.63 5.15 -12.47
C LEU A 161 2.31 4.25 -13.51
N GLU A 162 2.23 4.59 -14.80
CA GLU A 162 2.88 3.85 -15.89
C GLU A 162 4.41 3.83 -15.77
N ASN A 163 4.99 4.86 -15.16
CA ASN A 163 6.43 4.91 -14.89
C ASN A 163 6.77 4.27 -13.55
N ALA A 164 5.99 4.53 -12.49
CA ALA A 164 6.22 3.98 -11.16
C ALA A 164 6.12 2.45 -11.12
N LYS A 165 5.19 1.84 -11.88
CA LYS A 165 5.02 0.37 -11.91
C LYS A 165 6.23 -0.39 -12.45
N LYS A 166 7.12 0.29 -13.18
CA LYS A 166 8.35 -0.28 -13.76
C LYS A 166 9.50 -0.35 -12.74
N LEU A 167 9.38 0.32 -11.60
CA LEU A 167 10.41 0.36 -10.57
C LEU A 167 10.53 -0.98 -9.85
N SER A 168 11.76 -1.39 -9.55
CA SER A 168 12.08 -2.72 -9.01
C SER A 168 11.49 -3.00 -7.63
N MET A 169 11.17 -1.93 -6.88
CA MET A 169 10.62 -1.97 -5.53
C MET A 169 9.12 -1.66 -5.48
N TYR A 170 8.47 -1.51 -6.64
CA TYR A 170 7.03 -1.24 -6.73
C TYR A 170 6.22 -2.31 -6.00
N GLY A 171 5.49 -1.89 -4.97
CA GLY A 171 4.62 -2.76 -4.17
C GLY A 171 5.32 -3.88 -3.40
N VAL A 172 6.62 -3.72 -3.10
CA VAL A 172 7.41 -4.71 -2.35
C VAL A 172 7.34 -4.44 -0.84
N ASP A 173 6.74 -5.35 -0.07
CA ASP A 173 6.78 -5.34 1.40
C ASP A 173 8.05 -6.06 1.90
N LEU A 174 8.95 -5.30 2.54
CA LEU A 174 10.28 -5.76 2.92
C LEU A 174 10.35 -6.28 4.37
N HIS A 175 11.04 -7.40 4.54
CA HIS A 175 11.25 -8.06 5.82
C HIS A 175 12.72 -8.44 6.03
N HIS A 176 13.29 -8.01 7.15
CA HIS A 176 14.63 -8.43 7.56
C HIS A 176 14.69 -9.93 7.86
N ALA A 177 15.68 -10.61 7.29
CA ALA A 177 15.93 -12.02 7.50
C ALA A 177 17.42 -12.35 7.37
N LYS A 178 17.77 -13.60 7.66
CA LYS A 178 19.05 -14.23 7.35
C LYS A 178 18.82 -15.47 6.51
N ASP A 179 19.73 -15.79 5.61
CA ASP A 179 19.72 -17.06 4.88
C ASP A 179 20.22 -18.22 5.76
N SER A 180 20.44 -19.40 5.14
CA SER A 180 20.96 -20.59 5.82
C SER A 180 22.40 -20.44 6.32
N GLU A 181 23.18 -19.52 5.74
CA GLU A 181 24.57 -19.25 6.11
C GLU A 181 24.68 -18.14 7.17
N GLY A 182 23.56 -17.50 7.52
CA GLY A 182 23.51 -16.42 8.52
C GLY A 182 23.75 -15.03 7.94
N VAL A 183 23.84 -14.92 6.61
CA VAL A 183 24.04 -13.64 5.90
C VAL A 183 22.77 -12.82 5.98
N ASP A 184 22.92 -11.54 6.34
CA ASP A 184 21.82 -10.59 6.42
C ASP A 184 21.27 -10.27 5.02
N ILE A 185 19.95 -10.45 4.88
CA ILE A 185 19.21 -10.27 3.63
C ILE A 185 17.86 -9.61 3.90
N MET A 186 17.20 -9.18 2.83
CA MET A 186 15.81 -8.73 2.88
C MET A 186 14.92 -9.63 2.02
N LEU A 187 13.82 -10.09 2.59
CA LEU A 187 12.75 -10.77 1.87
C LEU A 187 11.69 -9.76 1.47
N GLY A 188 11.44 -9.62 0.17
CA GLY A 188 10.37 -8.80 -0.39
C GLY A 188 9.18 -9.65 -0.78
N VAL A 189 7.95 -9.19 -0.48
CA VAL A 189 6.71 -9.82 -0.96
C VAL A 189 5.98 -8.84 -1.86
N CYS A 190 5.57 -9.28 -3.05
CA CYS A 190 4.77 -8.47 -3.97
C CYS A 190 3.76 -9.32 -4.74
N ALA A 191 2.99 -8.68 -5.63
CA ALA A 191 2.00 -9.34 -6.46
C ALA A 191 2.56 -10.50 -7.32
N ASN A 192 3.85 -10.45 -7.64
CA ASN A 192 4.52 -11.38 -8.55
C ASN A 192 5.27 -12.52 -7.87
N GLY A 193 5.44 -12.51 -6.54
CA GLY A 193 6.17 -13.54 -5.81
C GLY A 193 6.87 -13.05 -4.55
N LEU A 194 7.79 -13.87 -4.05
CA LEU A 194 8.82 -13.46 -3.11
C LEU A 194 10.11 -13.09 -3.83
N LEU A 195 10.83 -12.14 -3.26
CA LEU A 195 12.08 -11.59 -3.75
C LEU A 195 13.11 -11.68 -2.63
N VAL A 196 14.36 -11.94 -2.97
CA VAL A 196 15.48 -11.92 -2.02
C VAL A 196 16.44 -10.82 -2.44
N TYR A 197 16.77 -9.94 -1.50
CA TYR A 197 17.71 -8.86 -1.71
C TYR A 197 18.89 -8.97 -0.76
N LYS A 198 20.07 -8.64 -1.28
CA LYS A 198 21.30 -8.45 -0.51
C LYS A 198 21.92 -7.14 -0.99
N ASP A 199 22.30 -6.27 -0.05
CA ASP A 199 22.91 -4.97 -0.37
C ASP A 199 22.07 -4.14 -1.37
N ARG A 200 20.74 -4.19 -1.21
CA ARG A 200 19.72 -3.58 -2.09
C ARG A 200 19.65 -4.14 -3.51
N LEU A 201 20.50 -5.10 -3.87
CA LEU A 201 20.43 -5.83 -5.14
C LEU A 201 19.51 -7.04 -5.00
N ARG A 202 18.61 -7.23 -5.95
CA ARG A 202 17.76 -8.43 -6.02
C ARG A 202 18.60 -9.63 -6.49
N ILE A 203 18.87 -10.57 -5.60
CA ILE A 203 19.68 -11.77 -5.87
C ILE A 203 18.83 -12.98 -6.27
N ASN A 204 17.55 -13.03 -5.88
CA ASN A 204 16.68 -14.16 -6.23
C ASN A 204 15.20 -13.76 -6.30
N ARG A 205 14.40 -14.58 -6.99
CA ARG A 205 12.94 -14.45 -7.11
C ARG A 205 12.26 -15.82 -7.11
N PHE A 206 11.27 -15.97 -6.22
CA PHE A 206 10.35 -17.10 -6.18
C PHE A 206 8.97 -16.67 -6.68
N ALA A 207 8.69 -16.94 -7.95
CA ALA A 207 7.38 -16.64 -8.53
C ALA A 207 6.28 -17.52 -7.91
N TRP A 208 5.10 -16.95 -7.66
CA TRP A 208 3.99 -17.68 -7.02
C TRP A 208 3.68 -19.06 -7.64
N PRO A 209 3.63 -19.24 -8.98
CA PRO A 209 3.34 -20.56 -9.57
C PRO A 209 4.37 -21.64 -9.24
N LYS A 210 5.61 -21.27 -8.92
CA LYS A 210 6.68 -22.22 -8.56
C LYS A 210 6.66 -22.61 -7.09
N ILE A 211 5.94 -21.87 -6.24
CA ILE A 211 5.87 -22.14 -4.79
C ILE A 211 4.76 -23.16 -4.52
N LEU A 212 5.12 -24.29 -3.92
CA LEU A 212 4.18 -25.33 -3.49
C LEU A 212 3.59 -25.03 -2.12
N LYS A 213 4.42 -24.57 -1.19
CA LYS A 213 4.02 -24.36 0.20
C LYS A 213 4.86 -23.29 0.87
N ILE A 214 4.21 -22.47 1.67
CA ILE A 214 4.87 -21.50 2.55
C ILE A 214 4.51 -21.85 3.98
N SER A 215 5.51 -21.93 4.84
CA SER A 215 5.31 -22.28 6.26
C SER A 215 6.32 -21.55 7.14
N TYR A 216 6.08 -21.55 8.45
CA TYR A 216 7.02 -21.00 9.41
C TYR A 216 6.99 -21.83 10.70
N LYS A 217 8.12 -21.91 11.40
CA LYS A 217 8.27 -22.59 12.69
C LYS A 217 9.24 -21.80 13.57
N ARG A 218 8.80 -21.41 14.76
CA ARG A 218 9.53 -20.46 15.63
C ARG A 218 9.84 -19.19 14.81
N ASN A 219 11.11 -18.82 14.67
CA ASN A 219 11.56 -17.69 13.87
C ASN A 219 12.05 -18.09 12.47
N ASN A 220 11.93 -19.36 12.06
CA ASN A 220 12.29 -19.80 10.72
C ASN A 220 11.08 -19.76 9.79
N PHE A 221 11.32 -19.35 8.55
CA PHE A 221 10.36 -19.26 7.45
C PHE A 221 10.84 -20.17 6.31
N TYR A 222 9.94 -20.92 5.70
CA TYR A 222 10.27 -21.94 4.71
C TYR A 222 9.40 -21.84 3.48
N ILE A 223 10.02 -22.00 2.32
CA ILE A 223 9.38 -22.06 1.01
C ILE A 223 9.71 -23.42 0.39
N LYS A 224 8.68 -24.21 0.09
CA LYS A 224 8.80 -25.42 -0.73
C LYS A 224 8.52 -25.07 -2.17
N ILE A 225 9.42 -25.43 -3.07
CA ILE A 225 9.41 -25.05 -4.48
C ILE A 225 9.19 -26.31 -5.32
N ARG A 226 8.43 -26.18 -6.42
CA ARG A 226 8.30 -27.24 -7.42
C ARG A 226 9.66 -27.54 -8.04
N PRO A 227 9.95 -28.81 -8.37
CA PRO A 227 11.09 -29.13 -9.20
C PRO A 227 11.00 -28.37 -10.53
N GLY A 228 12.11 -27.81 -11.00
CA GLY A 228 12.24 -27.26 -12.35
C GLY A 228 12.24 -28.36 -13.41
N GLU A 229 12.33 -27.98 -14.70
CA GLU A 229 12.42 -28.96 -15.80
C GLU A 229 13.65 -29.86 -15.70
N THR A 230 14.74 -29.36 -15.11
CA THR A 230 16.01 -30.07 -14.92
C THR A 230 16.19 -30.65 -13.52
N GLU A 231 15.39 -30.22 -12.53
CA GLU A 231 15.49 -30.69 -11.16
C GLU A 231 14.45 -31.79 -10.92
N GLN A 232 14.85 -32.94 -10.40
CA GLN A 232 13.93 -34.07 -10.17
C GLN A 232 13.22 -34.01 -8.82
N PHE A 233 13.68 -33.16 -7.89
CA PHE A 233 13.21 -33.14 -6.50
C PHE A 233 12.68 -31.78 -6.06
N GLU A 234 11.72 -31.79 -5.14
CA GLU A 234 11.21 -30.58 -4.52
C GLU A 234 12.29 -29.97 -3.62
N SER A 235 12.58 -28.69 -3.81
CA SER A 235 13.53 -27.96 -2.98
C SER A 235 12.82 -27.20 -1.85
N THR A 236 13.40 -27.20 -0.65
CA THR A 236 12.92 -26.38 0.47
C THR A 236 13.98 -25.37 0.86
N VAL A 237 13.64 -24.08 0.72
CA VAL A 237 14.50 -22.96 1.08
C VAL A 237 14.07 -22.40 2.45
N GLY A 238 15.04 -22.20 3.34
CA GLY A 238 14.80 -21.71 4.70
C GLY A 238 15.44 -20.35 4.95
N PHE A 239 14.74 -19.51 5.71
CA PHE A 239 15.19 -18.19 6.13
C PHE A 239 14.93 -17.99 7.62
N LYS A 240 15.83 -17.30 8.32
CA LYS A 240 15.71 -17.02 9.76
C LYS A 240 15.36 -15.55 9.98
N LEU A 241 14.25 -15.29 10.65
CA LEU A 241 13.85 -13.94 11.04
C LEU A 241 14.25 -13.65 12.49
N GLN A 242 14.16 -12.38 12.88
CA GLN A 242 14.52 -11.90 14.21
C GLN A 242 13.80 -12.67 15.33
N ASN A 243 12.50 -12.93 15.15
CA ASN A 243 11.68 -13.63 16.14
C ASN A 243 10.45 -14.28 15.49
N HIS A 244 9.69 -15.03 16.29
CA HIS A 244 8.47 -15.71 15.83
C HIS A 244 7.39 -14.75 15.31
N ARG A 245 7.28 -13.52 15.86
CA ARG A 245 6.31 -12.53 15.39
C ARG A 245 6.65 -12.07 13.97
N SER A 246 7.92 -11.80 13.68
CA SER A 246 8.39 -11.42 12.35
C SER A 246 8.16 -12.55 11.33
N ALA A 247 8.51 -13.80 11.68
CA ALA A 247 8.25 -14.96 10.82
C ALA A 247 6.77 -15.16 10.51
N LYS A 248 5.91 -15.05 11.53
CA LYS A 248 4.46 -15.10 11.36
C LYS A 248 3.93 -13.94 10.51
N ARG A 249 4.47 -12.73 10.67
CA ARG A 249 4.09 -11.55 9.87
C ARG A 249 4.39 -11.78 8.40
N LEU A 250 5.63 -12.13 8.05
CA LEU A 250 6.03 -12.45 6.67
C LEU A 250 5.14 -13.56 6.08
N TRP A 251 4.91 -14.64 6.83
CA TRP A 251 4.01 -15.71 6.38
C TRP A 251 2.59 -15.22 6.11
N LYS A 252 2.02 -14.38 6.99
CA LYS A 252 0.70 -13.79 6.75
C LYS A 252 0.69 -12.92 5.49
N VAL A 253 1.69 -12.06 5.29
CA VAL A 253 1.80 -11.21 4.10
C VAL A 253 1.88 -12.05 2.82
N CYS A 254 2.63 -13.16 2.84
CA CYS A 254 2.69 -14.10 1.72
C CYS A 254 1.34 -14.76 1.44
N VAL A 255 0.64 -15.24 2.47
CA VAL A 255 -0.68 -15.86 2.32
C VAL A 255 -1.67 -14.85 1.75
N GLU A 256 -1.71 -13.63 2.29
CA GLU A 256 -2.61 -12.57 1.82
C GLU A 256 -2.33 -12.19 0.35
N ASN A 257 -1.06 -11.95 -0.03
CA ASN A 257 -0.69 -11.59 -1.40
C ASN A 257 -0.97 -12.73 -2.38
N HIS A 258 -0.58 -13.96 -2.04
CA HIS A 258 -0.86 -15.11 -2.87
C HIS A 258 -2.38 -15.30 -3.06
N SER A 259 -3.16 -15.28 -1.98
CA SER A 259 -4.61 -15.43 -2.07
C SER A 259 -5.24 -14.31 -2.91
N PHE A 260 -4.85 -13.05 -2.69
CA PHE A 260 -5.41 -11.92 -3.43
C PHE A 260 -5.08 -11.99 -4.93
N PHE A 261 -3.82 -12.18 -5.31
CA PHE A 261 -3.40 -12.07 -6.71
C PHE A 261 -3.51 -13.38 -7.51
N ARG A 262 -3.59 -14.55 -6.86
CA ARG A 262 -3.49 -15.85 -7.56
C ARG A 262 -4.74 -16.70 -7.50
N LEU A 263 -5.60 -16.53 -6.51
CA LEU A 263 -6.80 -17.37 -6.38
C LEU A 263 -8.01 -16.69 -7.01
N ASN A 264 -8.90 -17.50 -7.60
CA ASN A 264 -10.19 -17.02 -8.11
C ASN A 264 -11.17 -16.67 -6.98
N ALA A 265 -11.01 -17.29 -5.82
CA ALA A 265 -11.80 -17.05 -4.61
C ALA A 265 -10.95 -17.40 -3.37
N PRO A 266 -11.24 -16.82 -2.18
CA PRO A 266 -10.54 -17.19 -0.95
C PRO A 266 -10.79 -18.67 -0.60
N GLU A 267 -9.81 -19.29 0.08
CA GLU A 267 -9.95 -20.68 0.51
C GLU A 267 -11.12 -20.84 1.50
N PRO A 268 -11.97 -21.87 1.32
CA PRO A 268 -13.07 -22.11 2.23
C PRO A 268 -12.57 -22.42 3.64
N PRO A 269 -13.33 -22.09 4.69
CA PRO A 269 -12.97 -22.46 6.05
C PRO A 269 -12.81 -23.97 6.15
N ALA A 270 -11.64 -24.44 6.58
CA ALA A 270 -11.45 -25.86 6.85
C ALA A 270 -12.49 -26.33 7.88
N LYS A 271 -13.18 -27.46 7.59
CA LYS A 271 -14.09 -28.13 8.54
C LYS A 271 -13.36 -28.29 9.87
N ALA A 272 -14.00 -27.89 10.97
CA ALA A 272 -13.38 -27.86 12.29
C ALA A 272 -12.90 -29.27 12.68
N ARG A 273 -11.59 -29.53 12.53
CA ARG A 273 -10.94 -30.65 13.19
C ARG A 273 -10.58 -30.23 14.61
N PHE A 274 -10.88 -31.09 15.58
CA PHE A 274 -10.53 -30.88 16.97
C PHE A 274 -9.00 -30.67 17.09
N LEU A 275 -8.61 -29.67 17.89
CA LEU A 275 -7.24 -29.43 18.38
C LEU A 275 -6.10 -29.34 17.34
N THR A 276 -6.22 -28.48 16.33
CA THR A 276 -5.06 -28.15 15.48
C THR A 276 -4.13 -27.14 16.13
N LEU A 277 -2.88 -27.56 16.39
CA LEU A 277 -1.79 -26.70 16.86
C LEU A 277 -1.21 -25.91 15.67
N GLY A 278 -1.31 -24.58 15.69
CA GLY A 278 -0.76 -23.72 14.64
C GLY A 278 -1.63 -22.50 14.33
N SER A 279 -1.13 -21.63 13.45
CA SER A 279 -1.89 -20.47 12.99
C SER A 279 -3.06 -20.91 12.09
N LYS A 280 -4.30 -20.61 12.48
CA LYS A 280 -5.51 -20.83 11.67
C LYS A 280 -5.83 -19.65 10.74
N PHE A 281 -4.89 -18.72 10.59
CA PHE A 281 -5.11 -17.53 9.76
C PHE A 281 -5.29 -17.92 8.29
N ARG A 282 -6.25 -17.26 7.64
CA ARG A 282 -6.57 -17.40 6.23
C ARG A 282 -6.94 -16.02 5.70
N TYR A 283 -6.66 -15.76 4.43
CA TYR A 283 -7.24 -14.61 3.76
C TYR A 283 -8.74 -14.82 3.58
N SER A 284 -9.54 -13.79 3.83
CA SER A 284 -11.02 -13.85 3.80
C SER A 284 -11.67 -12.68 3.06
N GLY A 285 -10.86 -11.79 2.46
CA GLY A 285 -11.36 -10.74 1.57
C GLY A 285 -11.62 -11.26 0.15
N ARG A 286 -12.10 -10.38 -0.73
CA ARG A 286 -12.22 -10.68 -2.16
C ARG A 286 -10.84 -10.82 -2.78
N THR A 287 -10.66 -11.79 -3.67
CA THR A 287 -9.44 -11.85 -4.48
C THR A 287 -9.45 -10.78 -5.56
N GLN A 288 -8.34 -10.56 -6.25
CA GLN A 288 -8.26 -9.65 -7.38
C GLN A 288 -9.24 -10.04 -8.50
N ALA A 289 -9.42 -11.35 -8.74
CA ALA A 289 -10.40 -11.83 -9.73
C ALA A 289 -11.83 -11.36 -9.37
N GLN A 290 -12.24 -11.54 -8.11
CA GLN A 290 -13.54 -11.07 -7.62
C GLN A 290 -13.64 -9.54 -7.58
N THR A 291 -12.53 -8.87 -7.24
CA THR A 291 -12.45 -7.41 -7.21
C THR A 291 -12.68 -6.84 -8.60
N ARG A 292 -12.01 -7.38 -9.63
CA ARG A 292 -12.20 -6.95 -11.03
C ARG A 292 -13.62 -7.18 -11.54
N VAL A 293 -14.22 -8.33 -11.22
CA VAL A 293 -15.64 -8.58 -11.57
C VAL A 293 -16.52 -7.53 -10.91
N ALA A 294 -16.32 -7.25 -9.62
CA ALA A 294 -17.09 -6.23 -8.93
C ALA A 294 -16.84 -4.81 -9.49
N SER A 295 -15.60 -4.47 -9.84
CA SER A 295 -15.27 -3.18 -10.47
C SER A 295 -15.94 -3.02 -11.83
N SER A 296 -16.04 -4.10 -12.62
CA SER A 296 -16.72 -4.08 -13.93
C SER A 296 -18.23 -3.86 -13.84
N LEU A 297 -18.82 -4.01 -12.64
CA LEU A 297 -20.24 -3.78 -12.37
C LEU A 297 -20.50 -2.40 -11.75
N ILE A 298 -19.48 -1.54 -11.63
CA ILE A 298 -19.65 -0.16 -11.16
C ILE A 298 -20.40 0.62 -12.24
N ASP A 299 -21.68 0.89 -11.98
CA ASP A 299 -22.54 1.71 -12.82
C ASP A 299 -22.89 3.00 -12.08
N ARG A 300 -21.93 3.94 -12.07
CA ARG A 300 -22.10 5.29 -11.51
C ARG A 300 -21.19 6.30 -12.24
N PRO A 301 -21.53 7.59 -12.24
CA PRO A 301 -20.61 8.64 -12.67
C PRO A 301 -19.33 8.63 -11.84
N GLU A 302 -18.22 9.08 -12.44
CA GLU A 302 -16.96 9.22 -11.70
C GLU A 302 -17.17 10.10 -10.47
N PRO A 303 -16.76 9.64 -9.27
CA PRO A 303 -16.93 10.43 -8.06
C PRO A 303 -16.07 11.69 -8.14
N CYS A 304 -16.65 12.85 -7.83
CA CYS A 304 -15.87 14.06 -7.61
C CYS A 304 -15.13 13.95 -6.26
N PHE A 305 -13.84 14.23 -6.25
CA PHE A 305 -13.04 14.27 -5.03
C PHE A 305 -12.02 15.40 -5.10
N GLU A 306 -11.71 15.97 -3.94
CA GLU A 306 -10.66 16.98 -3.82
C GLU A 306 -9.29 16.30 -3.88
N ARG A 307 -8.48 16.73 -4.84
CA ARG A 307 -7.08 16.34 -4.93
C ARG A 307 -6.31 17.14 -3.88
N THR A 308 -5.98 16.51 -2.76
CA THR A 308 -5.13 17.11 -1.72
C THR A 308 -3.73 17.36 -2.27
N ALA A 309 -3.21 18.58 -2.07
CA ALA A 309 -1.81 18.89 -2.36
C ALA A 309 -0.89 18.04 -1.47
N SER A 310 0.20 17.52 -2.04
CA SER A 310 1.22 16.80 -1.26
C SER A 310 1.71 17.71 -0.13
N LYS A 311 1.97 17.14 1.05
CA LYS A 311 2.35 17.91 2.25
C LYS A 311 3.45 18.91 1.90
N ARG A 312 3.13 20.20 1.94
CA ARG A 312 4.13 21.26 1.84
C ARG A 312 5.11 21.05 2.99
N SER A 313 6.40 21.16 2.69
CA SER A 313 7.49 21.05 3.67
C SER A 313 7.31 22.11 4.75
N THR A 314 6.52 21.77 5.76
CA THR A 314 6.37 22.50 7.00
C THR A 314 6.93 21.56 8.05
N ARG A 315 8.07 21.92 8.62
CA ARG A 315 8.61 21.26 9.82
C ARG A 315 7.65 21.56 10.97
N SER A 316 6.57 20.80 11.10
CA SER A 316 5.82 20.63 12.34
C SER A 316 4.85 19.45 12.20
N LEU A 317 4.85 18.55 13.18
CA LEU A 317 3.91 17.42 13.29
C LEU A 317 2.56 17.82 13.91
N ASP A 318 2.28 19.12 14.11
CA ASP A 318 1.08 19.57 14.84
C ASP A 318 -0.11 19.97 13.95
N GLY A 319 -0.08 19.72 12.64
CA GLY A 319 -1.05 20.31 11.70
C GLY A 319 -1.89 19.38 10.84
N ALA A 320 -1.85 18.05 11.01
CA ALA A 320 -2.74 17.18 10.22
C ALA A 320 -4.20 17.41 10.65
N PRO A 321 -5.17 17.58 9.71
CA PRO A 321 -6.57 17.69 10.09
C PRO A 321 -6.99 16.41 10.80
N MET A 322 -7.19 16.51 12.11
CA MET A 322 -7.66 15.41 12.95
C MET A 322 -9.17 15.28 12.71
N ILE A 323 -9.55 14.41 11.77
CA ILE A 323 -10.97 14.19 11.49
C ILE A 323 -11.57 13.33 12.62
N SER A 324 -12.21 14.00 13.57
CA SER A 324 -12.93 13.35 14.67
C SER A 324 -14.32 12.92 14.19
N ILE A 325 -14.57 11.61 14.15
CA ILE A 325 -15.90 11.06 13.88
C ILE A 325 -16.64 10.97 15.22
N THR A 326 -17.38 12.03 15.59
CA THR A 326 -18.33 11.97 16.72
C THR A 326 -19.70 11.49 16.25
N GLU A 327 -20.23 10.48 16.95
CA GLU A 327 -21.55 9.89 16.74
C GLU A 327 -22.66 10.94 16.91
N ALA A 328 -23.48 11.15 15.87
CA ALA A 328 -24.74 11.86 15.99
C ALA A 328 -25.69 11.01 16.86
N THR A 329 -25.96 11.48 18.08
CA THR A 329 -27.00 10.92 18.94
C THR A 329 -28.31 11.61 18.65
N SER A 330 -29.35 10.78 18.59
CA SER A 330 -30.72 11.11 18.24
C SER A 330 -31.32 12.16 19.18
N GLU A 331 -31.80 13.27 18.63
CA GLU A 331 -32.65 14.21 19.36
C GLU A 331 -34.05 13.62 19.54
N ASN A 332 -34.37 13.28 20.79
CA ASN A 332 -35.74 13.15 21.28
C ASN A 332 -35.97 14.33 22.24
N GLY A 333 -36.82 15.28 21.86
CA GLY A 333 -37.08 16.46 22.70
C GLY A 333 -38.28 17.26 22.21
N ARG A 334 -39.46 16.87 22.71
CA ARG A 334 -40.76 17.56 22.58
C ARG A 334 -40.64 19.07 22.73
N SER A 335 -41.30 19.83 21.85
CA SER A 335 -41.71 21.22 22.13
C SER A 335 -43.10 21.24 22.79
N PRO A 336 -43.35 22.19 23.70
CA PRO A 336 -44.68 22.71 23.93
C PRO A 336 -44.80 24.18 23.48
N PHE A 337 -45.86 24.42 22.70
CA PHE A 337 -46.78 25.56 22.73
C PHE A 337 -46.33 27.00 22.37
N MET A 338 -47.11 27.55 21.40
CA MET A 338 -47.79 28.87 21.35
C MET A 338 -46.98 30.11 21.78
N LEU A 339 -46.82 31.16 20.98
CA LEU A 339 -47.72 31.87 20.05
C LEU A 339 -46.92 32.45 18.88
#